data_AF-A0A924K457-F1
#
_entry.id   AF-A0A924K457-F1
#
_cell.length_a   1.000
_cell.length_b   1.000
_cell.length_c   1.000
_cell.angle_alpha   90.00
_cell.angle_beta   90.00
_cell.angle_gamma   90.00
#
_symmetry.space_group_name_H-M   'P 1'
#
loop_
_entity.id
_entity.type
_entity.pdbx_description
1 polymer ?
#
loop_
_entity_poly.entity_id
_entity_poly.type
_entity_poly.pdbx_seq_one_letter_code
_entity_poly.pdbx_strand_id
1 'polypeptide(L)'
;MTTSVGDFDTFIDMLRAACENKPMNDQLEKLLSMPDDKRQTLVRKWVNDMVTAKAPQDLIQAVACLVDDSVAEKAYEVIYSCKRQGRWRIF
;
A
#
# COMPACT_ATOMS: atom_id res chain seq x y z
N MET A 1 -21.69 1.92 4.44
CA MET A 1 -21.08 0.68 3.91
C MET A 1 -19.82 0.45 4.72
N THR A 2 -19.80 -0.59 5.54
CA THR A 2 -18.69 -0.93 6.44
C THR A 2 -17.60 -1.63 5.63
N THR A 3 -16.46 -0.98 5.40
CA THR A 3 -15.25 -1.65 4.90
C THR A 3 -14.90 -2.76 5.88
N SER A 4 -15.07 -4.01 5.46
CA SER A 4 -14.95 -5.16 6.35
C SER A 4 -13.48 -5.52 6.54
N VAL A 5 -13.12 -6.09 7.70
CA VAL A 5 -11.75 -6.54 8.00
C VAL A 5 -11.15 -7.43 6.89
N GLY A 6 -11.99 -8.15 6.12
CA GLY A 6 -11.56 -9.00 5.00
C GLY A 6 -11.16 -8.25 3.71
N ASP A 7 -11.64 -7.01 3.51
CA ASP A 7 -11.16 -6.16 2.41
C ASP A 7 -9.71 -5.71 2.66
N PHE A 8 -9.32 -5.56 3.94
CA PHE A 8 -7.96 -5.20 4.32
C PHE A 8 -6.95 -6.34 4.11
N ASP A 9 -7.35 -7.60 4.32
CA ASP A 9 -6.48 -8.75 4.04
C ASP A 9 -6.26 -8.94 2.53
N THR A 10 -7.32 -8.76 1.73
CA THR A 10 -7.23 -8.77 0.26
C THR A 10 -6.33 -7.63 -0.25
N PHE A 11 -6.40 -6.45 0.38
CA PHE A 11 -5.52 -5.31 0.12
C PHE A 11 -4.06 -5.60 0.47
N ILE A 12 -3.80 -6.19 1.62
CA ILE A 12 -2.47 -6.62 2.07
C ILE A 12 -1.90 -7.66 1.10
N ASP A 13 -2.71 -8.60 0.62
CA ASP A 13 -2.28 -9.59 -0.37
C ASP A 13 -2.02 -8.98 -1.76
N MET A 14 -2.77 -7.95 -2.15
CA MET A 14 -2.47 -7.18 -3.37
C MET A 14 -1.14 -6.41 -3.24
N LEU A 15 -0.87 -5.80 -2.07
CA LEU A 15 0.43 -5.17 -1.79
C LEU A 15 1.57 -6.19 -1.74
N ARG A 16 1.31 -7.42 -1.25
CA ARG A 16 2.27 -8.53 -1.31
C ARG A 16 2.54 -8.97 -2.74
N ALA A 17 1.51 -9.03 -3.60
CA ALA A 17 1.70 -9.30 -5.02
C ALA A 17 2.51 -8.16 -5.70
N ALA A 18 2.30 -6.92 -5.28
CA ALA A 18 3.14 -5.79 -5.70
C ALA A 18 4.60 -5.90 -5.23
N CYS A 19 4.95 -6.75 -4.25
CA CYS A 19 6.34 -7.05 -3.90
C CYS A 19 7.12 -7.67 -5.07
N GLU A 20 6.47 -8.33 -6.03
CA GLU A 20 7.11 -8.85 -7.24
C GLU A 20 7.48 -7.74 -8.24
N ASN A 21 6.86 -6.56 -8.12
CA ASN A 21 7.16 -5.38 -8.90
C ASN A 21 8.06 -4.43 -8.09
N LYS A 22 9.37 -4.59 -8.25
CA LYS A 22 10.40 -3.82 -7.52
C LYS A 22 10.19 -2.30 -7.53
N PRO A 23 9.93 -1.63 -8.69
CA PRO A 23 9.61 -0.21 -8.72
C PRO A 23 8.43 0.18 -7.83
N MET A 24 7.35 -0.61 -7.84
CA MET A 24 6.15 -0.34 -7.07
C MET A 24 6.38 -0.56 -5.57
N ASN A 25 7.12 -1.61 -5.21
CA ASN A 25 7.52 -1.88 -3.82
C ASN A 25 8.38 -0.75 -3.24
N ASP A 26 9.41 -0.31 -3.97
CA ASP A 26 10.31 0.77 -3.52
C ASP A 26 9.53 2.11 -3.35
N GLN A 27 8.51 2.35 -4.19
CA GLN A 27 7.65 3.52 -4.07
C GLN A 27 6.69 3.43 -2.87
N LEU A 28 6.11 2.26 -2.62
CA LEU A 28 5.26 2.01 -1.46
C LEU A 28 6.04 2.09 -0.14
N GLU A 29 7.25 1.52 -0.08
CA GLU A 29 8.15 1.62 1.09
C GLU A 29 8.45 3.09 1.42
N LYS A 30 8.81 3.88 0.40
CA LYS A 30 9.06 5.31 0.57
C LYS A 30 7.83 6.07 1.06
N LEU A 31 6.65 5.75 0.54
CA LEU A 31 5.41 6.41 0.94
C LEU A 31 5.02 6.06 2.39
N LEU A 32 5.14 4.78 2.77
CA LEU A 32 4.74 4.27 4.08
C LEU A 32 5.74 4.58 5.20
N SER A 33 7.00 4.83 4.86
CA SER A 33 8.03 5.28 5.81
C SER A 33 7.98 6.78 6.12
N MET A 34 7.08 7.53 5.49
CA MET A 34 6.89 8.96 5.79
C MET A 34 6.08 9.16 7.07
N PRO A 35 6.28 10.30 7.76
CA PRO A 35 5.38 10.77 8.80
C PRO A 35 3.92 10.81 8.32
N ASP A 36 2.99 10.54 9.24
CA ASP A 36 1.56 10.34 8.91
C ASP A 36 0.96 11.52 8.13
N ASP A 37 1.23 12.75 8.57
CA ASP A 37 0.77 14.00 7.93
C ASP A 37 1.22 14.12 6.46
N LYS A 38 2.48 13.78 6.21
CA LYS A 38 3.07 13.79 4.86
C LYS A 38 2.54 12.65 4.01
N ARG A 39 2.42 11.44 4.58
CA ARG A 39 1.84 10.27 3.90
C ARG A 39 0.41 10.57 3.47
N GLN A 40 -0.43 11.02 4.39
CA GLN A 40 -1.84 11.31 4.11
C GLN A 40 -1.99 12.33 2.97
N THR A 41 -1.17 13.39 2.98
CA THR A 41 -1.19 14.41 1.91
C THR A 41 -0.83 13.82 0.55
N LEU A 42 0.21 12.99 0.49
CA LEU A 42 0.67 12.37 -0.76
C LEU A 42 -0.29 11.27 -1.25
N VAL A 43 -0.83 10.47 -0.34
CA VAL A 43 -1.85 9.45 -0.66
C VAL A 43 -3.08 10.12 -1.27
N ARG A 44 -3.58 11.22 -0.68
CA ARG A 44 -4.72 11.97 -1.22
C ARG A 44 -4.43 12.52 -2.62
N LYS A 45 -3.23 13.07 -2.82
CA LYS A 45 -2.79 13.53 -4.16
C LYS A 45 -2.76 12.37 -5.15
N TRP A 46 -2.18 11.24 -4.76
CA TRP A 46 -2.06 10.06 -5.60
C TRP A 46 -3.42 9.48 -5.99
N VAL A 47 -4.37 9.42 -5.04
CA VAL A 47 -5.76 9.03 -5.31
C VAL A 47 -6.39 9.95 -6.37
N ASN A 48 -6.22 11.26 -6.25
CA ASN A 48 -6.75 12.21 -7.23
C ASN A 48 -6.12 12.02 -8.63
N ASP A 49 -4.81 11.77 -8.69
CA ASP A 49 -4.10 11.49 -9.94
C ASP A 49 -4.64 10.21 -10.60
N MET A 50 -4.89 9.15 -9.82
CA MET A 50 -5.45 7.89 -10.31
C MET A 50 -6.90 8.01 -10.79
N VAL A 51 -7.73 8.80 -10.09
CA VAL A 51 -9.09 9.12 -10.54
C VAL A 51 -9.04 9.83 -11.89
N THR A 52 -8.12 10.80 -12.03
CA THR A 52 -7.91 11.54 -13.29
C THR A 52 -7.44 10.61 -14.42
N ALA A 53 -6.57 9.66 -14.11
CA ALA A 53 -6.06 8.66 -15.04
C ALA A 53 -7.05 7.52 -15.36
N LYS A 54 -8.26 7.53 -14.78
CA LYS A 54 -9.28 6.47 -14.90
C LYS A 54 -8.73 5.09 -14.51
N ALA A 55 -7.94 5.04 -13.44
CA ALA A 55 -7.48 3.78 -12.87
C ALA A 55 -8.66 2.92 -12.40
N PRO A 56 -8.50 1.59 -12.28
CA PRO A 56 -9.51 0.71 -11.73
C PRO A 56 -9.97 1.18 -10.35
N GLN A 57 -11.28 1.15 -10.11
CA GLN A 57 -11.86 1.67 -8.87
C GLN A 57 -11.32 0.93 -7.64
N ASP A 58 -11.12 -0.38 -7.74
CA ASP A 58 -10.57 -1.20 -6.66
C ASP A 58 -9.15 -0.75 -6.27
N LEU A 59 -8.34 -0.36 -7.26
CA LEU A 59 -6.99 0.18 -7.01
C LEU A 59 -7.04 1.55 -6.34
N ILE A 60 -7.97 2.41 -6.77
CA ILE A 60 -8.18 3.73 -6.15
C ILE A 60 -8.56 3.58 -4.69
N GLN A 61 -9.51 2.68 -4.42
CA GLN A 61 -10.02 2.43 -3.08
C GLN A 61 -8.95 1.80 -2.18
N ALA A 62 -8.16 0.88 -2.71
CA ALA A 62 -7.00 0.31 -2.03
C ALA A 62 -6.00 1.37 -1.58
N VAL A 63 -5.57 2.26 -2.48
CA VAL A 63 -4.62 3.33 -2.12
C VAL A 63 -5.25 4.33 -1.15
N ALA A 64 -6.55 4.63 -1.28
CA ALA A 64 -7.25 5.54 -0.38
C ALA A 64 -7.28 5.03 1.08
N CYS A 65 -7.24 3.71 1.31
CA CYS A 65 -7.13 3.14 2.65
C CYS A 65 -5.81 3.49 3.36
N LEU A 66 -4.74 3.86 2.64
CA LEU A 66 -3.46 4.27 3.23
C LEU A 66 -3.49 5.66 3.91
N VAL A 67 -4.62 6.37 3.81
CA VAL A 67 -4.87 7.59 4.60
C VAL A 67 -5.11 7.24 6.07
N ASP A 68 -5.62 6.05 6.37
CA ASP A 68 -5.80 5.58 7.74
C ASP A 68 -4.47 5.07 8.30
N ASP A 69 -4.05 5.64 9.42
CA ASP A 69 -2.73 5.37 10.02
C ASP A 69 -2.60 3.91 10.46
N SER A 70 -3.68 3.31 10.97
CA SER A 70 -3.68 1.89 11.39
C SER A 70 -3.54 0.92 10.21
N VAL A 71 -4.06 1.32 9.04
CA VAL A 71 -3.91 0.55 7.80
C VAL A 71 -2.51 0.72 7.24
N ALA A 72 -1.97 1.94 7.27
CA ALA A 72 -0.63 2.24 6.80
C ALA A 72 0.44 1.51 7.61
N GLU A 73 0.30 1.43 8.93
CA GLU A 73 1.19 0.68 9.80
C GLU A 73 1.21 -0.81 9.45
N LYS A 74 0.04 -1.44 9.32
CA LYS A 74 -0.05 -2.86 8.91
C LYS A 74 0.52 -3.10 7.52
N ALA A 75 0.26 -2.19 6.58
CA ALA A 75 0.81 -2.26 5.23
C ALA A 75 2.34 -2.16 5.24
N TYR A 76 2.89 -1.27 6.09
CA TYR A 76 4.34 -1.12 6.26
C TYR A 76 4.98 -2.38 6.83
N GLU A 77 4.38 -2.99 7.86
CA GLU A 77 4.87 -4.25 8.43
C GLU A 77 4.95 -5.36 7.38
N VAL A 78 3.91 -5.47 6.53
CA VAL A 78 3.87 -6.49 5.49
C VAL A 78 4.91 -6.23 4.39
N ILE A 79 5.02 -5.00 3.89
CA ILE A 79 6.02 -4.66 2.86
C ILE A 79 7.44 -4.86 3.40
N TYR A 80 7.68 -4.49 4.65
CA TYR A 80 8.97 -4.73 5.31
C TYR A 80 9.26 -6.23 5.50
N SER A 81 8.23 -7.03 5.81
CA SER A 81 8.35 -8.49 5.93
C SER A 81 8.64 -9.19 4.58
N CYS A 82 8.07 -8.70 3.46
CA CYS A 82 8.38 -9.17 2.10
C CYS A 82 9.89 -9.14 1.83
N LYS A 83 10.55 -8.02 2.16
CA LYS A 83 11.99 -7.80 1.95
C LYS A 83 12.86 -8.77 2.77
N ARG A 84 12.41 -9.11 3.98
CA ARG A 84 13.09 -10.11 4.84
C ARG A 84 12.99 -11.53 4.28
N GLN A 85 11.85 -11.90 3.68
CA GLN A 85 11.69 -13.22 3.08
C GLN A 85 12.42 -13.35 1.73
N GLY A 86 12.45 -12.29 0.91
CA GLY A 86 13.27 -12.25 -0.31
C GLY A 86 14.77 -12.40 -0.06
N ARG A 87 15.24 -11.97 1.12
CA ARG A 87 16.64 -12.14 1.55
C ARG A 87 16.98 -13.55 2.07
N TRP A 88 15.98 -14.40 2.36
CA TRP A 88 16.18 -15.78 2.83
C TRP A 88 15.86 -16.84 1.78
N ARG A 89 15.25 -16.47 0.63
CA ARG A 89 15.08 -17.35 -0.54
C ARG A 89 16.38 -17.57 -1.34
N ILE A 90 17.51 -17.60 -0.65
CA ILE A 90 18.82 -18.00 -1.18
C ILE A 90 19.42 -19.03 -0.23
N PHE A 91 18.74 -20.16 -0.04
CA PHE A 91 19.33 -21.44 0.36
C PHE A 91 18.46 -22.56 -0.22
#